data_AF-A0A973NT38-F1
#
_entry.id   AF-A0A973NT38-F1
#
_cell.length_a   1.000
_cell.length_b   1.000
_cell.length_c   1.000
_cell.angle_alpha   90.00
_cell.angle_beta   90.00
_cell.angle_gamma   90.00
#
_symmetry.space_group_name_H-M   'P 1'
#
loop_
_entity.id
_entity.type
_entity.pdbx_description
1 polymer ?
#
loop_
_entity_poly.entity_id
_entity_poly.type
_entity_poly.pdbx_seq_one_letter_code
_entity_poly.pdbx_strand_id
1 'polypeptide(L)'
;MTLSRSLAALPLLALSAPALAAQANPQGSGPIVAALAWMQGTLLGNVATAVAVIAVAMVGFMMLTGRMNWRFGATVIIGCFILFGAGTIVAGIQSAAAAG
;
A
#
# COMPACT_ATOMS: atom_id res chain seq x y z
N MET A 1 -34.14 14.63 -17.99
CA MET A 1 -32.83 14.13 -18.46
C MET A 1 -31.76 14.92 -17.74
N THR A 2 -31.18 14.50 -16.60
CA THR A 2 -29.87 13.82 -16.55
C THR A 2 -29.53 13.35 -15.11
N LEU A 3 -30.27 12.38 -14.54
CA LEU A 3 -30.04 11.87 -13.17
C LEU A 3 -29.22 10.55 -13.14
N SER A 4 -28.26 10.36 -14.04
CA SER A 4 -27.64 9.04 -14.28
C SER A 4 -26.12 8.99 -14.07
N ARG A 5 -25.54 9.88 -13.25
CA ARG A 5 -24.07 9.93 -13.05
C ARG A 5 -23.57 9.60 -11.64
N SER A 6 -24.44 9.41 -10.65
CA SER A 6 -24.02 9.23 -9.25
C SER A 6 -23.75 7.78 -8.82
N LEU A 7 -23.90 6.80 -9.71
CA LEU A 7 -23.75 5.38 -9.39
C LEU A 7 -22.32 4.81 -9.57
N ALA A 8 -21.38 5.62 -10.07
CA ALA A 8 -20.01 5.15 -10.33
C ALA A 8 -19.08 5.14 -9.10
N ALA A 9 -19.55 5.59 -7.92
CA ALA A 9 -18.73 5.64 -6.70
C ALA A 9 -18.78 4.36 -5.84
N LEU A 10 -19.58 3.37 -6.23
CA LEU A 10 -19.78 2.17 -5.42
C LEU A 10 -18.67 1.09 -5.41
N PRO A 11 -17.60 1.09 -6.24
CA PRO A 11 -16.58 0.05 -6.11
C PRO A 11 -15.51 0.40 -5.05
N LEU A 12 -15.49 1.63 -4.53
CA LEU A 12 -14.48 2.08 -3.55
C LEU A 12 -14.76 1.59 -2.11
N LEU A 13 -15.98 1.15 -1.81
CA LEU A 13 -16.35 0.59 -0.51
C LEU A 13 -15.92 -0.88 -0.33
N ALA A 14 -15.52 -1.57 -1.40
CA ALA A 14 -15.14 -2.97 -1.35
C ALA A 14 -13.67 -3.21 -0.91
N LEU A 15 -12.83 -2.17 -0.92
CA LEU A 15 -11.41 -2.28 -0.52
C LEU A 15 -11.16 -2.09 0.99
N SER A 16 -12.18 -1.76 1.79
CA SER A 16 -12.08 -1.57 3.25
C SER A 16 -12.30 -2.85 4.08
N ALA A 17 -12.49 -4.00 3.43
CA ALA A 17 -12.67 -5.29 4.08
C ALA A 17 -11.59 -5.67 5.14
N PRO A 18 -10.28 -5.38 4.98
CA PRO A 18 -9.31 -5.76 5.99
C PRO A 18 -9.38 -4.87 7.25
N ALA A 19 -10.00 -3.68 7.17
CA ALA A 19 -10.11 -2.75 8.29
C ALA A 19 -11.25 -3.12 9.26
N LEU A 20 -12.39 -3.62 8.76
CA LEU A 20 -13.48 -4.06 9.64
C LEU A 20 -13.16 -5.37 10.39
N ALA A 21 -12.37 -6.26 9.77
CA ALA A 21 -12.00 -7.53 10.39
C ALA A 21 -11.06 -7.35 11.61
N ALA A 22 -10.27 -6.27 11.65
CA ALA A 22 -9.38 -5.97 12.77
C ALA A 22 -10.12 -5.51 14.03
N GLN A 23 -11.36 -5.01 13.90
CA GLN A 23 -12.12 -4.44 15.02
C GLN A 23 -12.99 -5.48 15.76
N ALA A 24 -13.24 -6.64 15.14
CA ALA A 24 -13.82 -7.78 15.82
C ALA A 24 -12.69 -8.57 16.50
N ASN A 25 -12.44 -8.30 17.78
CA ASN A 25 -11.60 -9.15 18.62
C ASN A 25 -12.49 -10.10 19.45
N PRO A 26 -12.83 -11.30 18.94
CA PRO A 26 -13.39 -12.34 19.80
C PRO A 26 -12.45 -12.64 20.97
N GLN A 27 -12.98 -12.72 22.19
CA GLN A 27 -12.24 -13.16 23.37
C GLN A 27 -11.54 -14.50 23.08
N GLY A 28 -10.21 -14.55 23.20
CA GLY A 28 -9.38 -15.72 22.83
C GLY A 28 -8.56 -15.58 21.54
N SER A 29 -8.74 -14.49 20.77
CA SER A 29 -8.03 -14.26 19.50
C SER A 29 -6.55 -13.88 19.64
N GLY A 30 -5.99 -13.82 20.86
CA GLY A 30 -4.61 -13.37 21.12
C GLY A 30 -3.55 -14.02 20.21
N PRO A 31 -3.56 -15.35 20.03
CA PRO A 31 -2.62 -16.02 19.12
C PRO A 31 -2.89 -15.74 17.63
N ILE A 32 -4.16 -15.61 17.22
CA ILE A 32 -4.52 -15.26 15.83
C ILE A 32 -4.08 -13.84 15.49
N VAL A 33 -4.32 -12.89 16.39
CA VAL A 33 -3.95 -11.48 16.22
C VAL A 33 -2.43 -11.34 16.22
N ALA A 34 -1.72 -12.09 17.07
CA ALA A 34 -0.26 -12.14 17.05
C ALA A 34 0.30 -12.74 15.75
N ALA A 35 -0.32 -13.81 15.24
CA ALA A 35 0.07 -14.41 13.96
C ALA A 35 -0.18 -13.44 12.79
N LEU A 36 -1.34 -12.75 12.77
CA LEU A 36 -1.65 -11.74 11.77
C LEU A 36 -0.67 -10.55 11.85
N ALA A 37 -0.30 -10.09 13.05
CA ALA A 37 0.69 -9.04 13.24
C ALA A 37 2.09 -9.47 12.75
N TRP A 38 2.49 -10.73 12.95
CA TRP A 38 3.74 -11.28 12.44
C TRP A 38 3.76 -11.40 10.92
N MET A 39 2.66 -11.90 10.33
CA MET A 39 2.48 -11.95 8.88
C MET A 39 2.45 -10.54 8.28
N GLN A 40 1.81 -9.59 8.95
CA GLN A 40 1.82 -8.18 8.56
C GLN A 40 3.22 -7.58 8.61
N GLY A 41 3.99 -7.83 9.68
CA GLY A 41 5.37 -7.34 9.81
C GLY A 41 6.32 -7.93 8.77
N THR A 42 6.17 -9.22 8.45
CA THR A 42 6.99 -9.87 7.41
C THR A 42 6.61 -9.40 6.01
N LEU A 43 5.31 -9.31 5.68
CA LEU A 43 4.82 -8.91 4.37
C LEU A 43 4.98 -7.40 4.09
N LEU A 44 4.72 -6.53 5.08
CA LEU A 44 4.83 -5.08 4.92
C LEU A 44 6.24 -4.55 5.21
N GLY A 45 7.05 -5.24 6.01
CA GLY A 45 8.39 -4.78 6.39
C GLY A 45 9.49 -5.37 5.52
N ASN A 46 9.93 -6.59 5.83
CA ASN A 46 11.11 -7.19 5.21
C ASN A 46 10.88 -7.61 3.75
N VAL A 47 9.70 -8.15 3.42
CA VAL A 47 9.41 -8.57 2.03
C VAL A 47 9.22 -7.36 1.13
N ALA A 48 8.48 -6.34 1.58
CA ALA A 48 8.29 -5.11 0.82
C ALA A 48 9.61 -4.39 0.51
N THR A 49 10.49 -4.28 1.50
CA THR A 49 11.84 -3.71 1.32
C THR A 49 12.69 -4.52 0.34
N ALA A 50 12.67 -5.85 0.42
CA ALA A 50 13.40 -6.71 -0.51
C ALA A 50 12.93 -6.53 -1.96
N VAL A 51 11.61 -6.52 -2.20
CA VAL A 51 11.04 -6.35 -3.55
C VAL A 51 11.40 -4.99 -4.15
N ALA A 52 11.34 -3.92 -3.35
CA ALA A 52 11.71 -2.60 -3.83
C ALA A 52 13.20 -2.49 -4.18
N VAL A 53 14.08 -3.10 -3.38
CA VAL A 53 15.53 -3.11 -3.66
C VAL A 53 15.83 -3.87 -4.96
N ILE A 54 15.17 -5.01 -5.20
CA ILE A 54 15.31 -5.77 -6.45
C ILE A 54 14.88 -4.89 -7.64
N ALA A 55 13.75 -4.19 -7.54
CA ALA A 55 13.27 -3.30 -8.59
C ALA A 55 14.27 -2.17 -8.88
N VAL A 56 14.83 -1.54 -7.85
CA VAL A 56 15.84 -0.48 -7.98
C VAL A 56 17.13 -1.02 -8.60
N ALA A 57 17.58 -2.22 -8.21
CA ALA A 57 18.77 -2.86 -8.79
C ALA A 57 18.59 -3.15 -10.29
N MET A 58 17.41 -3.65 -10.69
CA MET A 58 17.08 -3.90 -12.10
C MET A 58 17.07 -2.60 -12.92
N VAL A 59 16.54 -1.50 -12.37
CA VAL A 59 16.61 -0.17 -13.00
C VAL A 59 18.06 0.28 -13.17
N GLY A 60 18.89 0.14 -12.13
CA GLY A 60 20.31 0.48 -12.20
C GLY A 60 21.05 -0.30 -13.29
N PHE A 61 20.77 -1.60 -13.42
CA PHE A 61 21.34 -2.44 -14.48
C PHE A 61 20.89 -1.98 -15.87
N MET A 62 19.62 -1.60 -16.01
CA MET A 62 19.04 -1.14 -17.26
C MET A 62 19.55 0.25 -17.65
N MET A 63 19.96 1.09 -16.68
CA MET A 63 20.62 2.39 -16.86
C MET A 63 22.02 2.24 -17.48
N LEU A 64 22.75 1.17 -17.14
CA LEU A 64 24.07 0.86 -17.70
C LEU A 64 24.01 0.45 -19.19
N THR A 65 22.85 0.06 -19.72
CA THR A 65 22.68 -0.27 -21.14
C THR A 65 22.71 0.96 -22.07
N GLY A 66 22.82 2.18 -21.51
CA GLY A 66 23.17 3.41 -22.23
C GLY A 66 22.06 4.05 -23.07
N ARG A 67 20.91 3.39 -23.22
CA ARG A 67 19.76 3.85 -24.02
C ARG A 67 18.43 3.85 -23.26
N MET A 68 18.48 3.90 -21.93
CA MET A 68 17.27 3.82 -21.11
C MET A 68 16.48 5.13 -21.10
N ASN A 69 15.17 5.01 -21.32
CA ASN A 69 14.21 6.10 -21.12
C ASN A 69 14.21 6.48 -19.64
N TRP A 70 14.78 7.63 -19.29
CA TRP A 70 14.80 8.16 -17.91
C TRP A 70 13.42 8.18 -17.24
N ARG A 71 12.35 8.25 -18.05
CA ARG A 71 10.95 8.08 -17.63
C ARG A 71 10.69 6.75 -16.89
N PHE A 72 11.31 5.65 -17.33
CA PHE A 72 11.15 4.34 -16.71
C PHE A 72 11.76 4.32 -15.30
N GLY A 73 12.95 4.90 -15.13
CA GLY A 73 13.58 5.06 -13.82
C GLY A 73 12.73 5.92 -12.88
N ALA A 74 12.18 7.03 -13.38
CA ALA A 74 11.31 7.89 -12.59
C ALA A 74 10.03 7.16 -12.12
N THR A 75 9.38 6.37 -12.99
CA THR A 75 8.19 5.60 -12.61
C THR A 75 8.48 4.58 -11.50
N VAL A 76 9.63 3.90 -11.54
CA VAL A 76 10.00 2.94 -10.48
C VAL A 76 10.27 3.63 -9.15
N ILE A 77 10.94 4.79 -9.14
CA ILE A 77 11.17 5.55 -7.90
C ILE A 77 9.84 6.05 -7.31
N ILE A 78 8.92 6.54 -8.15
CA ILE A 78 7.57 6.92 -7.70
C ILE A 78 6.84 5.71 -7.10
N GLY A 79 6.93 4.54 -7.74
CA GLY A 79 6.35 3.30 -7.20
C GLY A 79 6.92 2.95 -5.82
N CYS A 80 8.24 3.01 -5.66
CA CYS A 80 8.93 2.78 -4.38
C CYS A 80 8.41 3.72 -3.28
N PHE A 81 8.24 5.01 -3.59
CA PHE A 81 7.68 5.99 -2.67
C PHE A 81 6.25 5.64 -2.23
N ILE A 82 5.40 5.17 -3.15
CA ILE A 82 4.02 4.78 -2.82
C ILE A 82 3.99 3.54 -1.92
N LEU A 83 4.83 2.52 -2.19
CA LEU A 83 4.89 1.31 -1.36
C LEU A 83 5.29 1.60 0.09
N PHE A 84 6.34 2.40 0.30
CA PHE A 84 6.82 2.71 1.67
C PHE A 84 6.09 3.87 2.34
N GLY A 85 5.62 4.84 1.55
CA GLY A 85 4.92 6.03 2.05
C GLY A 85 3.43 5.81 2.33
N ALA A 86 2.82 4.71 1.87
CA ALA A 86 1.39 4.46 2.06
C ALA A 86 0.95 4.55 3.54
N GLY A 87 1.74 4.01 4.46
CA GLY A 87 1.41 4.03 5.89
C GLY A 87 1.34 5.45 6.48
N THR A 88 2.31 6.31 6.15
CA THR A 88 2.34 7.70 6.66
C THR A 88 1.25 8.56 6.00
N ILE A 89 0.96 8.33 4.73
CA ILE A 89 -0.15 8.99 4.01
C ILE A 89 -1.49 8.63 4.67
N VAL A 90 -1.72 7.34 4.92
CA VAL A 90 -2.96 6.85 5.54
C VAL A 90 -3.09 7.33 6.99
N ALA A 91 -2.00 7.36 7.75
CA ALA A 91 -2.00 7.93 9.11
C ALA A 91 -2.36 9.42 9.10
N GLY A 92 -1.83 10.20 8.15
CA GLY A 92 -2.14 11.63 8.00
C GLY A 92 -3.60 11.89 7.59
N ILE A 93 -4.19 11.05 6.74
CA ILE A 93 -5.61 11.15 6.39
C ILE A 93 -6.50 10.84 7.60
N GLN A 94 -6.17 9.78 8.36
CA GLN A 94 -6.93 9.41 9.55
C GLN A 94 -6.85 10.49 10.65
N SER A 95 -5.70 11.12 10.85
CA SER A 95 -5.57 12.20 11.83
C SER A 95 -6.39 13.44 11.44
N ALA A 96 -6.41 13.79 10.15
CA ALA A 96 -7.25 14.87 9.65
C ALA A 96 -8.75 14.56 9.75
N ALA A 97 -9.15 13.31 9.48
CA ALA A 97 -10.54 12.85 9.60
C ALA A 97 -11.03 12.75 11.05
N ALA A 98 -10.13 12.52 12.01
CA ALA A 98 -10.46 12.50 13.44
C ALA A 98 -10.48 13.91 14.08
N ALA A 99 -9.88 14.91 13.42
CA ALA A 99 -9.83 16.29 13.88
C ALA A 99 -11.00 17.15 13.36
N GLY A 100 -11.75 16.68 12.37
CA GLY A 100 -12.98 17.30 11.84
C GLY A 100 -14.23 16.62 12.37
#